data_AF-A0A9D8UH88-F1
#
_entry.id   AF-A0A9D8UH88-F1
#
_cell.length_a   1.000
_cell.length_b   1.000
_cell.length_c   1.000
_cell.angle_alpha   90.00
_cell.angle_beta   90.00
_cell.angle_gamma   90.00
#
_symmetry.space_group_name_H-M   'P 1'
#
loop_
_entity.id
_entity.type
_entity.pdbx_description
1 polymer ?
#
loop_
_entity_poly.entity_id
_entity_poly.type
_entity_poly.pdbx_seq_one_letter_code
_entity_poly.pdbx_strand_id
1 'polypeptide(L)'
;MNNNQHILALTTTVMKTSVSASIPFGIVPLILLILLFSNPVIAQEQIVFQVHMEYAHLNPGDRVLVRGGSADLGNWTESTGLELVPSIENEAIFTGSIPANTVPETGLEYKFVVQPSEGELLWEHRANRIIKPGEQPELVWFDDRTSPGIQQTIITLTVRLDLSNYSLNGSPVEGVQLMGGRAPLTFDEEQGGTAMNQVSENVWEASIGIPYGTPNDVPFKFRWKYLDEWHWEYRPGHINHVVWLDDTDNREFIELVFDYERGGIVASNPYTDKVDNYSEVLRNLGAEATGSRYHYEEAIAFVMEGKLAQARKSYDAYIAGTSSKSEIDDFQYIMAGKIAEERGIDAAHTYIDQEKQFETNQNRKAHFEYLKGELLLKEGRGTEARAHFNKVRNEFPLEEDIAAYSENGLIVSYLMEGDSVSLGEAKALLEPYMESGHKGRLTQLARLYGMLEDHYKQREVLVKLTQTGNAKQRTRSLLKLASFDIQNEDFEQSLSLLNTLPQEATQQQRKEWQALKIDVLTKLGKREQLVEEVAAFERSWPNDARLKQFNKDKKQAEEKIKSKKALKAAAQEGGEQ
;
A
#
# COMPACT_ATOMS: atom_id res chain seq x y z
N MET A 1 29.89 44.35 -43.63
CA MET A 1 28.77 45.28 -43.43
C MET A 1 28.18 44.96 -42.06
N ASN A 2 28.43 45.90 -41.13
CA ASN A 2 27.73 46.29 -39.89
C ASN A 2 27.32 45.20 -38.87
N ASN A 3 27.95 45.08 -37.69
CA ASN A 3 27.96 45.95 -36.49
C ASN A 3 26.56 46.34 -35.97
N ASN A 4 26.17 45.82 -34.79
CA ASN A 4 26.14 46.62 -33.56
C ASN A 4 25.74 45.80 -32.32
N GLN A 5 26.54 45.98 -31.27
CA GLN A 5 26.25 45.66 -29.87
C GLN A 5 25.27 46.69 -29.28
N HIS A 6 24.48 46.29 -28.28
CA HIS A 6 23.95 47.23 -27.29
C HIS A 6 24.12 46.69 -25.86
N ILE A 7 24.93 47.45 -25.12
CA ILE A 7 25.12 47.46 -23.67
C ILE A 7 24.02 48.32 -23.06
N LEU A 8 23.44 47.93 -21.92
CA LEU A 8 22.78 48.87 -21.00
C LEU A 8 23.16 48.58 -19.56
N ALA A 9 23.71 49.62 -18.94
CA ALA A 9 24.24 49.68 -17.59
C ALA A 9 23.14 49.99 -16.57
N LEU A 10 23.25 49.39 -15.38
CA LEU A 10 22.45 49.72 -14.21
C LEU A 10 23.14 50.85 -13.42
N THR A 11 22.49 52.01 -13.35
CA THR A 11 22.85 53.14 -12.50
C THR A 11 22.26 52.99 -11.10
N THR A 12 23.12 52.97 -10.08
CA THR A 12 22.78 52.96 -8.66
C THR A 12 22.37 54.35 -8.19
N THR A 13 21.19 54.48 -7.58
CA THR A 13 20.73 55.71 -6.91
C THR A 13 21.02 55.60 -5.41
N VAL A 14 21.86 56.51 -4.89
CA VAL A 14 22.18 56.64 -3.46
C VAL A 14 21.26 57.69 -2.85
N MET A 15 20.39 57.30 -1.91
CA MET A 15 19.72 58.26 -1.03
C MET A 15 20.58 58.55 0.21
N LYS A 16 20.93 59.83 0.37
CA LYS A 16 21.50 60.43 1.57
C LYS A 16 20.39 60.69 2.59
N THR A 17 20.57 60.25 3.82
CA THR A 17 19.96 60.88 4.99
C THR A 17 21.06 61.21 6.00
N SER A 18 21.17 62.50 6.29
CA SER A 18 22.07 63.10 7.28
C SER A 18 21.36 63.19 8.63
N VAL A 19 22.00 62.72 9.70
CA VAL A 19 21.69 63.17 11.06
C VAL A 19 22.99 63.62 11.72
N SER A 20 23.05 64.91 12.00
CA SER A 20 24.11 65.57 12.76
C SER A 20 23.83 65.45 14.26
N ALA A 21 24.78 64.93 15.02
CA ALA A 21 24.82 65.13 16.46
C ALA A 21 26.26 65.49 16.88
N SER A 22 26.41 66.72 17.34
CA SER A 22 27.61 67.33 17.88
C SER A 22 27.82 66.93 19.34
N ILE A 23 29.02 66.44 19.69
CA ILE A 23 29.47 66.25 21.08
C ILE A 23 30.82 67.00 21.24
N PRO A 24 31.01 67.77 22.32
CA PRO A 24 32.16 68.66 22.47
C PRO A 24 33.42 67.95 22.99
N PHE A 25 34.55 68.54 22.63
CA PHE A 25 35.91 68.19 23.02
C PHE A 25 36.14 68.17 24.54
N GLY A 26 36.94 67.19 24.99
CA GLY A 26 37.60 67.23 26.29
C GLY A 26 38.46 66.00 26.62
N ILE A 27 39.79 66.17 26.56
CA ILE A 27 40.82 65.49 27.37
C ILE A 27 41.34 64.09 26.91
N VAL A 28 42.40 64.13 26.09
CA VAL A 28 43.71 63.39 26.03
C VAL A 28 44.03 62.45 27.24
N PRO A 29 44.91 61.39 27.17
CA PRO A 29 45.57 60.63 26.07
C PRO A 29 45.38 59.08 26.22
N LEU A 30 46.14 58.29 25.45
CA LEU A 30 46.51 56.88 25.75
C LEU A 30 45.53 55.80 25.25
N ILE A 31 45.59 55.49 23.96
CA ILE A 31 45.60 54.14 23.34
C ILE A 31 45.97 54.40 21.87
N LEU A 32 47.27 54.59 21.64
CA LEU A 32 47.87 54.69 20.30
C LEU A 32 49.00 53.65 20.24
N LEU A 33 48.68 52.37 20.47
CA LEU A 33 49.62 51.25 20.26
C LEU A 33 48.96 49.85 20.23
N ILE A 34 47.76 49.68 19.68
CA ILE A 34 47.20 48.33 19.39
C ILE A 34 46.39 48.37 18.08
N LEU A 35 47.00 48.79 16.96
CA LEU A 35 46.29 48.86 15.67
C LEU A 35 47.17 48.54 14.44
N LEU A 36 48.28 47.79 14.59
CA LEU A 36 49.17 47.46 13.46
C LEU A 36 49.61 45.99 13.39
N PHE A 37 48.77 45.04 13.85
CA PHE A 37 48.90 43.63 13.49
C PHE A 37 47.54 42.96 13.26
N SER A 38 46.62 43.62 12.56
CA SER A 38 45.55 42.89 11.87
C SER A 38 46.18 42.24 10.64
N ASN A 39 46.80 41.07 10.82
CA ASN A 39 47.06 40.18 9.69
C ASN A 39 45.73 40.04 8.95
N PRO A 40 45.68 40.27 7.62
CA PRO A 40 44.47 39.93 6.88
C PRO A 40 44.24 38.45 7.13
N VAL A 41 43.20 38.12 7.89
CA VAL A 41 42.67 36.77 7.93
C VAL A 41 42.13 36.57 6.53
N ILE A 42 42.95 35.96 5.66
CA ILE A 42 42.49 35.47 4.38
C ILE A 42 41.42 34.46 4.77
N ALA A 43 40.15 34.82 4.55
CA ALA A 43 39.05 33.92 4.79
C ALA A 43 39.35 32.66 3.98
N GLN A 44 39.64 31.56 4.66
CA GLN A 44 39.80 30.28 3.98
C GLN A 44 38.49 29.99 3.29
N GLU A 45 38.54 29.81 1.98
CA GLU A 45 37.41 29.37 1.20
C GLU A 45 36.82 28.11 1.85
N GLN A 46 35.51 28.08 2.00
CA GLN A 46 34.79 27.00 2.67
C GLN A 46 33.96 26.25 1.62
N ILE A 47 33.82 24.95 1.81
CA ILE A 47 32.82 24.13 1.14
C ILE A 47 31.59 24.07 2.03
N VAL A 48 30.43 24.48 1.52
CA VAL A 48 29.19 24.50 2.28
C VAL A 48 28.28 23.36 1.79
N PHE A 49 28.02 22.40 2.66
CA PHE A 49 27.03 21.35 2.42
C PHE A 49 25.67 21.84 2.85
N GLN A 50 24.65 21.55 2.03
CA GLN A 50 23.28 21.96 2.30
C GLN A 50 22.32 20.82 1.93
N VAL A 51 21.39 20.51 2.82
CA VAL A 51 20.35 19.51 2.57
C VAL A 51 19.02 19.99 3.14
N HIS A 52 17.95 19.77 2.39
CA HIS A 52 16.59 20.08 2.79
C HIS A 52 15.94 18.85 3.42
N MET A 53 15.46 19.02 4.65
CA MET A 53 15.00 17.97 5.57
C MET A 53 13.49 17.97 5.82
N GLU A 54 12.71 18.84 5.15
CA GLU A 54 11.26 19.01 5.40
C GLU A 54 10.43 17.71 5.34
N TYR A 55 10.86 16.72 4.54
CA TYR A 55 10.20 15.41 4.41
C TYR A 55 10.96 14.28 5.09
N ALA A 56 12.13 14.58 5.65
CA ALA A 56 12.79 13.66 6.54
C ALA A 56 12.01 13.67 7.86
N HIS A 57 11.57 12.49 8.31
CA HIS A 57 10.96 12.35 9.62
C HIS A 57 12.08 12.46 10.67
N LEU A 58 12.29 13.66 11.18
CA LEU A 58 13.24 13.91 12.27
C LEU A 58 12.49 13.88 13.61
N ASN A 59 12.91 12.98 14.49
CA ASN A 59 12.48 12.98 15.89
C ASN A 59 13.33 13.95 16.71
N PRO A 60 12.80 14.46 17.84
CA PRO A 60 13.61 15.23 18.78
C PRO A 60 14.86 14.46 19.21
N GLY A 61 16.04 15.03 18.94
CA GLY A 61 17.34 14.41 19.25
C GLY A 61 18.05 13.77 18.06
N ASP A 62 17.39 13.67 16.89
CA ASP A 62 18.04 13.22 15.66
C ASP A 62 19.05 14.25 15.18
N ARG A 63 20.14 13.79 14.56
CA ARG A 63 21.22 14.63 14.03
C ARG A 63 21.30 14.46 12.52
N VAL A 64 21.50 15.56 11.80
CA VAL A 64 21.73 15.55 10.36
C VAL A 64 23.22 15.72 10.11
N LEU A 65 23.82 14.81 9.37
CA LEU A 65 25.26 14.73 9.17
C LEU A 65 25.61 14.69 7.68
N VAL A 66 26.83 15.10 7.37
CA VAL A 66 27.53 14.76 6.13
C VAL A 66 28.69 13.84 6.46
N ARG A 67 28.79 12.74 5.72
CA ARG A 67 29.90 11.79 5.81
C ARG A 67 30.58 11.62 4.47
N GLY A 68 31.86 11.29 4.49
CA GLY A 68 32.63 11.25 3.26
C GLY A 68 34.03 10.71 3.45
N GLY A 69 34.79 10.71 2.36
CA GLY A 69 36.14 10.15 2.29
C GLY A 69 37.25 10.98 2.94
N SER A 70 36.92 12.12 3.58
CA SER A 70 37.90 12.97 4.28
C SER A 70 37.78 12.85 5.79
N ALA A 71 38.85 13.24 6.50
CA ALA A 71 38.86 13.28 7.96
C ALA A 71 37.80 14.23 8.54
N ASP A 72 37.57 15.38 7.90
CA ASP A 72 36.54 16.35 8.31
C ASP A 72 35.12 15.80 8.12
N LEU A 73 34.93 14.82 7.22
CA LEU A 73 33.68 14.10 7.01
C LEU A 73 33.68 12.69 7.62
N GLY A 74 34.65 12.38 8.48
CA GLY A 74 34.67 11.15 9.29
C GLY A 74 35.17 9.88 8.61
N ASN A 75 35.77 9.95 7.41
CA ASN A 75 36.30 8.79 6.66
C ASN A 75 35.32 7.62 6.57
N TRP A 76 34.04 7.89 6.29
CA TRP A 76 32.95 6.91 6.24
C TRP A 76 32.69 6.12 7.53
N THR A 77 33.24 6.53 8.68
CA THR A 77 33.00 5.82 9.95
C THR A 77 31.64 6.16 10.55
N GLU A 78 31.01 5.17 11.20
CA GLU A 78 29.66 5.34 11.76
C GLU A 78 29.56 6.28 12.97
N SER A 79 30.69 6.61 13.59
CA SER A 79 30.75 7.40 14.82
C SER A 79 31.09 8.87 14.60
N THR A 80 31.46 9.27 13.37
CA THR A 80 31.93 10.63 13.09
C THR A 80 31.34 11.19 11.79
N GLY A 81 31.31 12.50 11.63
CA GLY A 81 30.73 13.19 10.48
C GLY A 81 30.56 14.67 10.77
N LEU A 82 30.43 15.47 9.72
CA LEU A 82 30.13 16.89 9.85
C LEU A 82 28.65 17.03 10.22
N GLU A 83 28.37 17.49 11.43
CA GLU A 83 27.00 17.80 11.83
C GLU A 83 26.51 19.07 11.14
N LEU A 84 25.34 18.96 10.51
CA LEU A 84 24.64 20.06 9.90
C LEU A 84 23.63 20.63 10.89
N VAL A 85 23.48 21.95 10.87
CA VAL A 85 22.53 22.67 11.72
C VAL A 85 21.47 23.37 10.88
N PRO A 86 20.23 23.53 11.38
CA PRO A 86 19.21 24.32 10.70
C PRO A 86 19.72 25.72 10.35
N SER A 87 19.50 26.13 9.11
CA SER A 87 19.81 27.46 8.62
C SER A 87 18.89 28.48 9.28
N ILE A 88 19.43 29.68 9.54
CA ILE A 88 18.66 30.81 10.09
C ILE A 88 17.56 31.25 9.12
N GLU A 89 17.78 31.09 7.82
CA GLU A 89 16.84 31.55 6.77
C GLU A 89 15.70 30.56 6.52
N ASN A 90 15.94 29.27 6.78
CA ASN A 90 14.96 28.20 6.62
C ASN A 90 15.35 27.01 7.52
N GLU A 91 14.57 26.76 8.58
CA GLU A 91 14.83 25.69 9.55
C GLU A 91 14.78 24.28 8.94
N ALA A 92 14.17 24.12 7.75
CA ALA A 92 14.17 22.87 7.03
C ALA A 92 15.47 22.64 6.21
N ILE A 93 16.32 23.66 6.03
CA ILE A 93 17.60 23.52 5.34
C ILE A 93 18.69 23.39 6.39
N PHE A 94 19.42 22.28 6.36
CA PHE A 94 20.52 21.99 7.26
C PHE A 94 21.84 22.27 6.55
N THR A 95 22.74 22.99 7.22
CA THR A 95 23.99 23.48 6.64
C THR A 95 25.19 23.23 7.55
N GLY A 96 26.37 23.07 6.93
CA GLY A 96 27.65 22.89 7.61
C GLY A 96 28.79 23.03 6.61
N SER A 97 29.99 23.37 7.09
CA SER A 97 31.11 23.65 6.21
C SER A 97 32.43 23.04 6.66
N ILE A 98 33.29 22.78 5.67
CA ILE A 98 34.69 22.36 5.87
C ILE A 98 35.62 23.28 5.06
N PRO A 99 36.92 23.35 5.39
CA PRO A 99 37.89 24.09 4.58
C PRO A 99 37.99 23.57 3.14
N ALA A 100 38.07 24.46 2.15
CA ALA A 100 38.13 24.06 0.73
C ALA A 100 39.39 23.28 0.34
N ASN A 101 40.48 23.47 1.07
CA ASN A 101 41.70 22.67 0.90
C ASN A 101 41.56 21.20 1.38
N THR A 102 40.41 20.81 1.91
CA THR A 102 40.10 19.40 2.25
C THR A 102 39.66 18.59 1.02
N VAL A 103 39.25 19.23 -0.08
CA VAL A 103 38.87 18.53 -1.33
C VAL A 103 40.13 18.11 -2.09
N PRO A 104 40.41 16.81 -2.25
CA PRO A 104 41.57 16.36 -3.00
C PRO A 104 41.35 16.58 -4.51
N GLU A 105 42.45 16.61 -5.28
CA GLU A 105 42.41 16.75 -6.74
C GLU A 105 41.56 15.68 -7.45
N THR A 106 41.41 14.51 -6.83
CA THR A 106 40.57 13.41 -7.32
C THR A 106 39.07 13.61 -7.06
N GLY A 107 38.70 14.64 -6.30
CA GLY A 107 37.34 14.87 -5.81
C GLY A 107 37.08 14.25 -4.43
N LEU A 108 36.16 14.85 -3.68
CA LEU A 108 35.71 14.39 -2.37
C LEU A 108 34.35 13.71 -2.51
N GLU A 109 34.30 12.42 -2.17
CA GLU A 109 33.04 11.71 -2.06
C GLU A 109 32.33 12.00 -0.73
N TYR A 110 31.01 12.16 -0.76
CA TYR A 110 30.19 12.41 0.41
C TYR A 110 28.74 11.88 0.29
N LYS A 111 28.06 11.76 1.43
CA LYS A 111 26.63 11.51 1.57
C LYS A 111 26.03 12.25 2.76
N PHE A 112 24.74 12.57 2.68
CA PHE A 112 23.95 12.99 3.83
C PHE A 112 23.46 11.78 4.64
N VAL A 113 23.44 11.92 5.98
CA VAL A 113 22.99 10.89 6.92
C VAL A 113 22.12 11.51 8.00
N VAL A 114 21.02 10.86 8.36
CA VAL A 114 20.28 11.13 9.59
C VAL A 114 20.73 10.09 10.59
N GLN A 115 21.19 10.56 11.74
CA GLN A 115 21.49 9.74 12.89
C GLN A 115 20.33 9.88 13.87
N PRO A 116 19.44 8.88 13.95
CA PRO A 116 18.38 8.89 14.95
C PRO A 116 18.94 8.94 16.36
N SER A 117 18.18 9.54 17.27
CA SER A 117 18.43 9.47 18.71
C SER A 117 18.40 8.02 19.25
N GLU A 118 17.59 7.16 18.62
CA GLU A 118 17.52 5.71 18.83
C GLU A 118 17.37 5.00 17.49
N GLY A 119 18.15 3.94 17.24
CA GLY A 119 18.05 3.13 16.02
C GLY A 119 19.31 3.19 15.13
N GLU A 120 19.16 2.71 13.90
CA GLU A 120 20.23 2.66 12.91
C GLU A 120 20.34 3.96 12.09
N LEU A 121 21.52 4.21 11.54
CA LEU A 121 21.77 5.38 10.68
C LEU A 121 20.94 5.28 9.39
N LEU A 122 20.27 6.38 9.05
CA LEU A 122 19.55 6.52 7.79
C LEU A 122 20.46 7.25 6.80
N TRP A 123 20.89 6.56 5.74
CA TRP A 123 21.70 7.17 4.68
C TRP A 123 20.79 7.70 3.58
N GLU A 124 21.20 8.79 2.91
CA GLU A 124 20.54 9.16 1.66
C GLU A 124 20.64 8.01 0.64
N HIS A 125 19.55 7.78 -0.09
CA HIS A 125 19.36 6.59 -0.92
C HIS A 125 20.25 6.54 -2.17
N ARG A 126 20.80 7.67 -2.63
CA ARG A 126 21.58 7.80 -3.87
C ARG A 126 23.00 7.26 -3.74
N ALA A 127 23.72 7.11 -4.86
CA ALA A 127 25.16 6.85 -4.86
C ALA A 127 25.96 7.96 -4.14
N ASN A 128 27.23 7.69 -3.80
CA ASN A 128 28.11 8.71 -3.25
C ASN A 128 28.19 9.92 -4.19
N ARG A 129 28.01 11.11 -3.64
CA ARG A 129 28.16 12.37 -4.38
C ARG A 129 29.64 12.71 -4.44
N ILE A 130 30.08 13.35 -5.53
CA ILE A 130 31.48 13.79 -5.69
C ILE A 130 31.49 15.29 -5.91
N ILE A 131 32.30 16.03 -5.14
CA ILE A 131 32.67 17.42 -5.45
C ILE A 131 34.13 17.49 -5.91
N LYS A 132 34.44 18.31 -6.91
CA LYS A 132 35.82 18.57 -7.35
C LYS A 132 36.38 19.85 -6.73
N PRO A 133 37.71 20.06 -6.75
CA PRO A 133 38.30 21.30 -6.27
C PRO A 133 37.71 22.53 -6.96
N GLY A 134 37.30 23.52 -6.17
CA GLY A 134 36.68 24.77 -6.64
C GLY A 134 35.17 24.68 -6.92
N GLU A 135 34.54 23.52 -6.72
CA GLU A 135 33.09 23.35 -6.80
C GLU A 135 32.42 23.50 -5.42
N GLN A 136 31.12 23.80 -5.41
CA GLN A 136 30.29 23.77 -4.20
C GLN A 136 29.23 22.66 -4.32
N PRO A 137 28.93 21.93 -3.22
CA PRO A 137 27.79 21.05 -3.16
C PRO A 137 26.49 21.77 -3.49
N GLU A 138 25.65 21.16 -4.31
CA GLU A 138 24.29 21.64 -4.55
C GLU A 138 23.41 21.45 -3.31
N LEU A 139 22.42 22.33 -3.11
CA LEU A 139 21.34 22.09 -2.16
C LEU A 139 20.48 20.94 -2.68
N VAL A 140 20.34 19.89 -1.88
CA VAL A 140 19.61 18.67 -2.25
C VAL A 140 18.60 18.29 -1.19
N TRP A 141 17.75 17.31 -1.48
CA TRP A 141 16.79 16.76 -0.53
C TRP A 141 17.33 15.46 0.06
N PHE A 142 17.13 15.24 1.36
CA PHE A 142 17.74 14.13 2.11
C PHE A 142 17.36 12.73 1.62
N ASP A 143 16.26 12.58 0.88
CA ASP A 143 15.72 11.27 0.56
C ASP A 143 15.01 11.16 -0.81
N ASP A 144 15.24 12.09 -1.74
CA ASP A 144 14.47 12.23 -2.99
C ASP A 144 12.93 12.23 -2.81
N ARG A 145 12.44 12.31 -1.57
CA ARG A 145 11.05 12.55 -1.20
C ARG A 145 10.77 14.04 -1.26
N THR A 146 10.55 14.48 -2.49
CA THR A 146 9.89 15.69 -2.98
C THR A 146 9.34 16.73 -1.98
N SER A 147 9.69 18.00 -2.23
CA SER A 147 8.91 19.17 -1.85
C SER A 147 7.65 19.37 -2.70
N PRO A 148 6.52 19.82 -2.12
CA PRO A 148 5.42 20.50 -2.79
C PRO A 148 5.81 21.86 -3.40
N GLY A 149 7.03 22.37 -3.17
CA GLY A 149 7.44 23.73 -3.52
C GLY A 149 8.36 23.89 -4.74
N ILE A 150 9.08 22.85 -5.19
CA ILE A 150 9.84 22.93 -6.46
C ILE A 150 8.88 22.56 -7.59
N GLN A 151 8.16 23.55 -8.12
CA GLN A 151 7.34 23.44 -9.34
C GLN A 151 8.17 23.26 -10.63
N GLN A 152 9.27 22.53 -10.57
CA GLN A 152 9.82 21.92 -11.77
C GLN A 152 9.59 20.42 -11.63
N THR A 153 8.32 20.04 -11.73
CA THR A 153 7.98 18.69 -12.19
C THR A 153 8.69 18.51 -13.52
N ILE A 154 9.69 17.64 -13.56
CA ILE A 154 10.35 17.34 -14.82
C ILE A 154 9.51 16.32 -15.57
N ILE A 155 8.93 15.33 -14.88
CA ILE A 155 8.11 14.30 -15.53
C ILE A 155 6.73 14.26 -14.89
N THR A 156 5.69 14.54 -15.68
CA THR A 156 4.32 14.23 -15.27
C THR A 156 4.04 12.77 -15.63
N LEU A 157 3.88 11.90 -14.64
CA LEU A 157 3.48 10.51 -14.85
C LEU A 157 1.96 10.42 -14.76
N THR A 158 1.31 10.07 -15.86
CA THR A 158 -0.12 9.76 -15.91
C THR A 158 -0.30 8.25 -15.94
N VAL A 159 -1.01 7.73 -14.94
CA VAL A 159 -1.34 6.30 -14.81
C VAL A 159 -2.83 6.14 -15.03
N ARG A 160 -3.19 5.37 -16.06
CA ARG A 160 -4.56 4.95 -16.35
C ARG A 160 -4.73 3.48 -16.05
N LEU A 161 -5.77 3.12 -15.30
CA LEU A 161 -6.11 1.75 -14.93
C LEU A 161 -7.53 1.42 -15.39
N ASP A 162 -7.64 0.46 -16.29
CA ASP A 162 -8.90 -0.09 -16.76
C ASP A 162 -9.30 -1.33 -15.92
N LEU A 163 -10.33 -1.15 -15.08
CA LEU A 163 -10.96 -2.19 -14.27
C LEU A 163 -12.33 -2.61 -14.84
N SER A 164 -12.62 -2.34 -16.12
CA SER A 164 -13.92 -2.67 -16.74
C SER A 164 -14.26 -4.15 -16.65
N ASN A 165 -13.24 -5.01 -16.72
CA ASN A 165 -13.43 -6.45 -16.52
C ASN A 165 -13.44 -6.83 -15.03
N TYR A 166 -12.83 -6.05 -14.15
CA TYR A 166 -12.69 -6.41 -12.75
C TYR A 166 -13.96 -6.14 -11.93
N SER A 167 -14.37 -7.12 -11.13
CA SER A 167 -15.40 -6.94 -10.11
C SER A 167 -15.06 -7.66 -8.82
N LEU A 168 -15.39 -7.04 -7.70
CA LEU A 168 -15.27 -7.61 -6.36
C LEU A 168 -16.64 -8.14 -5.94
N ASN A 169 -16.77 -9.47 -5.94
CA ASN A 169 -18.04 -10.16 -5.67
C ASN A 169 -19.19 -9.64 -6.58
N GLY A 170 -18.89 -9.44 -7.87
CA GLY A 170 -19.86 -8.94 -8.86
C GLY A 170 -20.17 -7.44 -8.76
N SER A 171 -19.51 -6.72 -7.85
CA SER A 171 -19.64 -5.25 -7.74
C SER A 171 -18.41 -4.54 -8.32
N PRO A 172 -18.59 -3.37 -8.95
CA PRO A 172 -17.46 -2.52 -9.35
C PRO A 172 -16.70 -2.02 -8.11
N VAL A 173 -15.45 -1.60 -8.31
CA VAL A 173 -14.67 -0.94 -7.25
C VAL A 173 -15.26 0.43 -6.91
N GLU A 174 -15.24 0.80 -5.63
CA GLU A 174 -15.82 2.06 -5.13
C GLU A 174 -14.84 3.25 -5.24
N GLY A 175 -13.55 2.95 -5.41
CA GLY A 175 -12.47 3.91 -5.47
C GLY A 175 -11.14 3.22 -5.74
N VAL A 176 -10.18 3.93 -6.33
CA VAL A 176 -8.83 3.43 -6.56
C VAL A 176 -7.82 4.47 -6.09
N GLN A 177 -6.74 3.99 -5.50
CA GLN A 177 -5.58 4.79 -5.11
C GLN A 177 -4.31 4.22 -5.71
N LEU A 178 -3.47 5.12 -6.21
CA LEU A 178 -2.11 4.85 -6.64
C LEU A 178 -1.17 5.04 -5.45
N MET A 179 -0.43 3.99 -5.11
CA MET A 179 0.54 3.91 -4.01
C MET A 179 1.94 3.69 -4.61
N GLY A 180 3.01 4.04 -3.92
CA GLY A 180 4.35 3.89 -4.49
C GLY A 180 5.51 4.24 -3.59
N GLY A 181 6.71 3.86 -4.01
CA GLY A 181 7.95 4.04 -3.24
C GLY A 181 8.68 5.35 -3.52
N ARG A 182 8.19 6.17 -4.45
CA ARG A 182 8.77 7.46 -4.83
C ARG A 182 7.74 8.55 -4.63
N ALA A 183 8.14 9.64 -3.98
CA ALA A 183 7.22 10.73 -3.76
C ALA A 183 6.80 11.39 -5.09
N PRO A 184 5.55 11.89 -5.22
CA PRO A 184 4.58 12.11 -4.15
C PRO A 184 3.84 10.84 -3.69
N LEU A 185 4.13 9.67 -4.26
CA LEU A 185 3.55 8.41 -3.78
C LEU A 185 4.20 7.96 -2.48
N THR A 186 3.41 7.22 -1.69
CA THR A 186 3.83 6.55 -0.47
C THR A 186 3.16 5.18 -0.40
N PHE A 187 3.82 4.21 0.25
CA PHE A 187 3.19 2.94 0.64
C PHE A 187 2.56 3.01 2.04
N ASP A 188 2.73 4.12 2.76
CA ASP A 188 2.09 4.37 4.05
C ASP A 188 0.58 4.54 3.87
N GLU A 189 -0.19 3.66 4.50
CA GLU A 189 -1.64 3.67 4.39
C GLU A 189 -2.29 4.89 5.05
N GLU A 190 -1.68 5.44 6.09
CA GLU A 190 -2.17 6.54 6.90
C GLU A 190 -2.01 7.89 6.19
N GLN A 191 -0.90 8.05 5.47
CA GLN A 191 -0.63 9.23 4.64
C GLN A 191 -1.55 9.30 3.42
N GLY A 192 -2.06 8.15 2.99
CA GLY A 192 -2.98 8.01 1.87
C GLY A 192 -2.27 8.09 0.51
N GLY A 193 -2.58 7.15 -0.38
CA GLY A 193 -2.12 7.24 -1.77
C GLY A 193 -2.82 8.33 -2.57
N THR A 194 -2.32 8.55 -3.78
CA THR A 194 -2.96 9.45 -4.74
C THR A 194 -4.30 8.86 -5.17
N ALA A 195 -5.41 9.51 -4.79
CA ALA A 195 -6.74 9.11 -5.24
C ALA A 195 -6.85 9.25 -6.76
N MET A 196 -7.31 8.20 -7.42
CA MET A 196 -7.54 8.19 -8.86
C MET A 196 -8.96 8.70 -9.15
N ASN A 197 -9.10 9.46 -10.24
CA ASN A 197 -10.38 9.94 -10.72
C ASN A 197 -10.99 8.90 -11.67
N GLN A 198 -12.27 8.61 -11.51
CA GLN A 198 -12.99 7.78 -12.47
C GLN A 198 -13.28 8.59 -13.73
N VAL A 199 -12.61 8.27 -14.83
CA VAL A 199 -12.72 8.98 -16.13
C VAL A 199 -13.77 8.36 -17.06
N SER A 200 -14.07 7.07 -16.88
CA SER A 200 -15.23 6.38 -17.45
C SER A 200 -15.66 5.22 -16.53
N GLU A 201 -16.73 4.51 -16.86
CA GLU A 201 -17.19 3.35 -16.07
C GLU A 201 -16.02 2.38 -15.82
N ASN A 202 -15.67 2.19 -14.54
CA ASN A 202 -14.53 1.40 -14.07
C ASN A 202 -13.14 1.72 -14.67
N VAL A 203 -12.94 2.89 -15.28
CA VAL A 203 -11.61 3.34 -15.71
C VAL A 203 -11.17 4.51 -14.83
N TRP A 204 -9.99 4.36 -14.25
CA TRP A 204 -9.45 5.25 -13.24
C TRP A 204 -8.15 5.88 -13.72
N GLU A 205 -7.94 7.15 -13.45
CA GLU A 205 -6.75 7.88 -13.88
C GLU A 205 -6.23 8.79 -12.77
N ALA A 206 -4.91 8.82 -12.60
CA ALA A 206 -4.22 9.82 -11.80
C ALA A 206 -3.01 10.37 -12.58
N SER A 207 -2.74 11.66 -12.40
CA SER A 207 -1.51 12.28 -12.86
C SER A 207 -0.74 12.78 -11.65
N ILE A 208 0.52 12.37 -11.54
CA ILE A 208 1.42 12.79 -10.47
C ILE A 208 2.63 13.49 -11.08
N GLY A 209 3.11 14.53 -10.41
CA GLY A 209 4.37 15.16 -10.78
C GLY A 209 5.52 14.45 -10.10
N ILE A 210 6.43 13.85 -10.87
CA ILE A 210 7.68 13.28 -10.38
C ILE A 210 8.74 14.40 -10.35
N PRO A 211 9.22 14.79 -9.16
CA PRO A 211 10.13 15.92 -9.03
C PRO A 211 11.55 15.58 -9.44
N TYR A 212 12.29 16.65 -9.75
CA TYR A 212 13.69 16.52 -10.12
C TYR A 212 14.50 15.80 -9.04
N GLY A 213 15.38 14.91 -9.47
CA GLY A 213 16.23 14.13 -8.59
C GLY A 213 15.58 12.83 -8.10
N THR A 214 14.29 12.59 -8.31
CA THR A 214 13.74 11.25 -8.03
C THR A 214 14.42 10.21 -8.93
N PRO A 215 14.85 9.04 -8.39
CA PRO A 215 15.36 7.96 -9.22
C PRO A 215 14.34 7.56 -10.29
N ASN A 216 14.84 7.22 -11.49
CA ASN A 216 13.96 6.96 -12.63
C ASN A 216 13.09 5.69 -12.44
N ASP A 217 13.46 4.80 -11.53
CA ASP A 217 12.61 3.68 -11.15
C ASP A 217 11.49 4.15 -10.20
N VAL A 218 10.25 4.09 -10.68
CA VAL A 218 9.06 4.39 -9.88
C VAL A 218 8.33 3.09 -9.61
N PRO A 219 8.59 2.42 -8.46
CA PRO A 219 7.78 1.30 -8.01
C PRO A 219 6.43 1.80 -7.49
N PHE A 220 5.34 1.16 -7.91
CA PHE A 220 3.97 1.52 -7.53
C PHE A 220 3.06 0.29 -7.38
N LYS A 221 1.91 0.49 -6.74
CA LYS A 221 0.82 -0.49 -6.60
C LYS A 221 -0.52 0.21 -6.56
N PHE A 222 -1.58 -0.57 -6.77
CA PHE A 222 -2.92 -0.08 -6.52
C PHE A 222 -3.45 -0.55 -5.17
N ARG A 223 -4.32 0.26 -4.59
CA ARG A 223 -5.31 -0.23 -3.63
C ARG A 223 -6.69 0.22 -4.08
N TRP A 224 -7.68 -0.62 -3.91
CA TRP A 224 -9.06 -0.32 -4.28
C TRP A 224 -9.98 -0.40 -3.09
N LYS A 225 -11.01 0.43 -3.14
CA LYS A 225 -12.01 0.55 -2.09
C LYS A 225 -13.16 -0.40 -2.37
N TYR A 226 -13.49 -1.24 -1.39
CA TYR A 226 -14.62 -2.16 -1.43
C TYR A 226 -15.26 -2.26 -0.04
N LEU A 227 -16.57 -2.01 0.05
CA LEU A 227 -17.31 -1.98 1.32
C LEU A 227 -16.65 -1.07 2.37
N ASP A 228 -16.14 0.09 1.92
CA ASP A 228 -15.40 1.04 2.75
C ASP A 228 -14.12 0.49 3.40
N GLU A 229 -13.48 -0.49 2.76
CA GLU A 229 -12.11 -0.93 3.05
C GLU A 229 -11.22 -0.76 1.84
N TRP A 230 -10.01 -0.29 2.11
CA TRP A 230 -8.94 -0.34 1.14
C TRP A 230 -8.35 -1.74 1.16
N HIS A 231 -8.32 -2.35 -0.02
CA HIS A 231 -7.67 -3.62 -0.26
C HIS A 231 -6.51 -3.36 -1.20
N TRP A 232 -5.34 -3.86 -0.82
CA TRP A 232 -4.20 -3.87 -1.72
C TRP A 232 -4.49 -4.72 -2.93
N GLU A 233 -3.96 -4.28 -4.06
CA GLU A 233 -3.79 -5.15 -5.19
C GLU A 233 -3.00 -6.40 -4.76
N TYR A 234 -3.52 -7.55 -5.16
CA TYR A 234 -2.79 -8.80 -5.04
C TYR A 234 -2.08 -9.10 -6.35
N ARG A 235 -0.75 -9.17 -6.29
CA ARG A 235 0.10 -9.79 -7.31
C ARG A 235 0.82 -10.97 -6.68
N PRO A 236 1.05 -12.09 -7.41
CA PRO A 236 1.90 -13.16 -6.91
C PRO A 236 3.24 -12.62 -6.40
N GLY A 237 3.64 -13.03 -5.20
CA GLY A 237 4.89 -12.58 -4.57
C GLY A 237 4.83 -11.17 -4.00
N HIS A 238 3.65 -10.56 -3.96
CA HIS A 238 3.48 -9.17 -3.55
C HIS A 238 4.46 -8.22 -4.28
N ILE A 239 4.76 -8.50 -5.55
CA ILE A 239 5.65 -7.67 -6.36
C ILE A 239 5.00 -6.31 -6.64
N ASN A 240 5.80 -5.24 -6.67
CA ASN A 240 5.32 -3.93 -7.10
C ASN A 240 5.32 -3.84 -8.62
N HIS A 241 4.44 -3.03 -9.18
CA HIS A 241 4.70 -2.54 -10.52
C HIS A 241 5.92 -1.65 -10.51
N VAL A 242 6.62 -1.55 -11.63
CA VAL A 242 7.70 -0.57 -11.81
C VAL A 242 7.62 0.06 -13.18
N VAL A 243 7.81 1.37 -13.26
CA VAL A 243 8.08 2.08 -14.52
C VAL A 243 9.45 2.72 -14.44
N TRP A 244 10.23 2.57 -15.50
CA TRP A 244 11.48 3.32 -15.67
C TRP A 244 11.18 4.59 -16.47
N LEU A 245 11.41 5.75 -15.87
CA LEU A 245 11.17 7.05 -16.50
C LEU A 245 12.32 7.40 -17.46
N ASP A 246 11.96 7.87 -18.66
CA ASP A 246 12.90 8.50 -19.59
C ASP A 246 13.20 9.92 -19.13
N ASP A 247 14.48 10.24 -18.91
CA ASP A 247 14.90 11.55 -18.42
C ASP A 247 14.80 12.66 -19.49
N THR A 248 14.54 12.29 -20.75
CA THR A 248 14.34 13.22 -21.86
C THR A 248 12.89 13.63 -22.05
N ASP A 249 11.93 12.85 -21.55
CA ASP A 249 10.50 13.10 -21.69
C ASP A 249 9.92 13.77 -20.44
N ASN A 250 9.27 14.92 -20.64
CA ASN A 250 8.65 15.64 -19.52
C ASN A 250 7.24 15.15 -19.14
N ARG A 251 6.75 14.14 -19.87
CA ARG A 251 5.45 13.51 -19.66
C ARG A 251 5.56 12.05 -20.02
N GLU A 252 5.19 11.22 -19.06
CA GLU A 252 5.07 9.78 -19.25
C GLU A 252 3.61 9.39 -19.05
N PHE A 253 3.12 8.53 -19.93
CA PHE A 253 1.76 7.99 -19.85
C PHE A 253 1.85 6.48 -19.90
N ILE A 254 1.24 5.82 -18.91
CA ILE A 254 1.12 4.37 -18.86
C ILE A 254 -0.34 3.98 -18.69
N GLU A 255 -0.75 2.93 -19.39
CA GLU A 255 -2.09 2.36 -19.30
C GLU A 255 -1.99 0.89 -18.90
N LEU A 256 -2.73 0.53 -17.86
CA LEU A 256 -2.81 -0.81 -17.31
C LEU A 256 -4.25 -1.32 -17.37
N VAL A 257 -4.42 -2.63 -17.43
CA VAL A 257 -5.70 -3.32 -17.46
C VAL A 257 -5.68 -4.48 -16.49
N PHE A 258 -6.82 -4.79 -15.88
CA PHE A 258 -6.98 -6.04 -15.15
C PHE A 258 -7.19 -7.21 -16.12
N ASP A 259 -6.27 -8.18 -16.10
CA ASP A 259 -6.30 -9.39 -16.92
C ASP A 259 -6.62 -10.61 -16.03
N TYR A 260 -7.78 -11.22 -16.27
CA TYR A 260 -8.21 -12.42 -15.54
C TYR A 260 -7.39 -13.67 -15.86
N GLU A 261 -6.92 -13.81 -17.10
CA GLU A 261 -6.12 -14.98 -17.50
C GLU A 261 -4.77 -14.96 -16.80
N ARG A 262 -4.23 -13.76 -16.59
CA ARG A 262 -2.97 -13.55 -15.84
C ARG A 262 -3.18 -13.35 -14.34
N GLY A 263 -4.43 -13.22 -13.90
CA GLY A 263 -4.82 -13.11 -12.49
C GLY A 263 -4.39 -11.80 -11.83
N GLY A 264 -4.25 -10.69 -12.57
CA GLY A 264 -3.78 -9.43 -12.00
C GLY A 264 -3.76 -8.25 -12.97
N ILE A 265 -3.24 -7.13 -12.50
CA ILE A 265 -3.06 -5.93 -13.33
C ILE A 265 -1.80 -6.12 -14.20
N VAL A 266 -1.91 -5.76 -15.47
CA VAL A 266 -0.82 -5.83 -16.45
C VAL A 266 -0.80 -4.57 -17.30
N ALA A 267 0.35 -4.25 -17.86
CA ALA A 267 0.48 -3.18 -18.84
C ALA A 267 -0.34 -3.48 -20.10
N SER A 268 -1.12 -2.52 -20.56
CA SER A 268 -1.78 -2.59 -21.86
C SER A 268 -0.76 -2.39 -22.99
N ASN A 269 -1.03 -2.91 -24.18
CA ASN A 269 -0.22 -2.65 -25.37
C ASN A 269 -0.43 -1.18 -25.82
N PRO A 270 0.62 -0.36 -26.06
CA PRO A 270 2.04 -0.71 -26.27
C PRO A 270 2.98 -0.53 -25.07
N TYR A 271 2.46 -0.38 -23.85
CA TYR A 271 3.25 -0.06 -22.66
C TYR A 271 3.94 -1.26 -22.00
N THR A 272 3.85 -2.45 -22.58
CA THR A 272 4.43 -3.69 -22.03
C THR A 272 5.94 -3.64 -21.86
N ASP A 273 6.63 -2.82 -22.66
CA ASP A 273 8.09 -2.70 -22.58
C ASP A 273 8.52 -1.66 -21.53
N LYS A 274 7.61 -0.78 -21.09
CA LYS A 274 7.87 0.31 -20.12
C LYS A 274 7.54 -0.06 -18.68
N VAL A 275 6.51 -0.89 -18.48
CA VAL A 275 6.01 -1.26 -17.15
C VAL A 275 6.33 -2.72 -16.85
N ASP A 276 6.80 -2.99 -15.63
CA ASP A 276 7.21 -4.31 -15.14
C ASP A 276 8.41 -4.93 -15.88
N ASN A 277 9.23 -4.09 -16.55
CA ASN A 277 10.48 -4.49 -17.19
C ASN A 277 11.64 -4.45 -16.17
N TYR A 278 11.61 -5.37 -15.21
CA TYR A 278 12.60 -5.43 -14.12
C TYR A 278 14.04 -5.62 -14.63
N SER A 279 14.23 -6.35 -15.73
CA SER A 279 15.56 -6.52 -16.33
C SER A 279 16.16 -5.20 -16.81
N GLU A 280 15.34 -4.26 -17.30
CA GLU A 280 15.78 -2.93 -17.68
C GLU A 280 16.11 -2.06 -16.47
N VAL A 281 15.26 -2.11 -15.43
CA VAL A 281 15.54 -1.43 -14.15
C VAL A 281 16.88 -1.90 -13.58
N LEU A 282 17.09 -3.21 -13.47
CA LEU A 282 18.33 -3.81 -12.98
C LEU A 282 19.55 -3.42 -13.83
N ARG A 283 19.39 -3.38 -15.17
CA ARG A 283 20.46 -2.96 -16.09
C ARG A 283 20.88 -1.51 -15.85
N ASN A 284 19.91 -0.62 -15.62
CA ASN A 284 20.18 0.80 -15.41
C ASN A 284 20.71 1.09 -13.99
N LEU A 285 20.30 0.30 -12.99
CA LEU A 285 20.86 0.38 -11.63
C LEU A 285 22.31 -0.16 -11.55
N GLY A 286 22.71 -1.08 -12.44
CA GLY A 286 24.06 -1.60 -12.51
C GLY A 286 24.47 -2.41 -11.27
N ALA A 287 25.71 -2.22 -10.80
CA ALA A 287 26.27 -3.01 -9.68
C ALA A 287 25.53 -2.79 -8.34
N GLU A 288 24.87 -1.63 -8.19
CA GLU A 288 24.10 -1.25 -7.01
C GLU A 288 22.82 -2.09 -6.85
N ALA A 289 22.41 -2.83 -7.88
CA ALA A 289 21.23 -3.69 -7.85
C ALA A 289 21.42 -5.01 -7.08
N THR A 290 22.64 -5.34 -6.64
CA THR A 290 22.91 -6.61 -5.94
C THR A 290 22.08 -6.68 -4.66
N GLY A 291 21.26 -7.73 -4.48
CA GLY A 291 20.33 -7.84 -3.36
C GLY A 291 19.11 -6.94 -3.42
N SER A 292 18.92 -6.21 -4.52
CA SER A 292 17.73 -5.38 -4.69
C SER A 292 16.47 -6.23 -4.78
N ARG A 293 15.36 -5.68 -4.27
CA ARG A 293 14.02 -6.26 -4.45
C ARG A 293 13.67 -6.47 -5.93
N TYR A 294 14.27 -5.74 -6.86
CA TYR A 294 14.02 -5.93 -8.30
C TYR A 294 14.50 -7.28 -8.82
N HIS A 295 15.53 -7.89 -8.24
CA HIS A 295 15.89 -9.28 -8.58
C HIS A 295 14.83 -10.28 -8.14
N TYR A 296 14.17 -10.03 -7.00
CA TYR A 296 13.04 -10.82 -6.54
C TYR A 296 11.84 -10.67 -7.48
N GLU A 297 11.49 -9.43 -7.83
CA GLU A 297 10.36 -9.13 -8.71
C GLU A 297 10.58 -9.67 -10.12
N GLU A 298 11.81 -9.57 -10.66
CA GLU A 298 12.24 -10.22 -11.90
C GLU A 298 12.11 -11.75 -11.80
N ALA A 299 12.52 -12.35 -10.68
CA ALA A 299 12.42 -13.78 -10.48
C ALA A 299 10.95 -14.26 -10.55
N ILE A 300 10.04 -13.57 -9.86
CA ILE A 300 8.60 -13.87 -9.90
C ILE A 300 8.05 -13.69 -11.32
N ALA A 301 8.40 -12.61 -12.02
CA ALA A 301 7.98 -12.38 -13.40
C ALA A 301 8.42 -13.54 -14.31
N PHE A 302 9.68 -14.00 -14.19
CA PHE A 302 10.16 -15.16 -14.93
C PHE A 302 9.44 -16.46 -14.58
N VAL A 303 9.02 -16.67 -13.33
CA VAL A 303 8.18 -17.84 -12.99
C VAL A 303 6.84 -17.76 -13.73
N MET A 304 6.18 -16.60 -13.72
CA MET A 304 4.89 -16.42 -14.41
C MET A 304 5.00 -16.64 -15.93
N GLU A 305 6.15 -16.33 -16.52
CA GLU A 305 6.47 -16.58 -17.93
C GLU A 305 6.95 -18.02 -18.24
N GLY A 306 7.07 -18.90 -17.24
CA GLY A 306 7.60 -20.27 -17.41
C GLY A 306 9.12 -20.34 -17.63
N LYS A 307 9.84 -19.23 -17.41
CA LYS A 307 11.31 -19.13 -17.55
C LYS A 307 12.02 -19.55 -16.25
N LEU A 308 11.75 -20.77 -15.79
CA LEU A 308 12.13 -21.27 -14.47
C LEU A 308 13.65 -21.18 -14.15
N ALA A 309 14.52 -21.39 -15.14
CA ALA A 309 15.97 -21.30 -14.94
C ALA A 309 16.42 -19.85 -14.72
N GLN A 310 15.86 -18.90 -15.48
CA GLN A 310 16.11 -17.47 -15.31
C GLN A 310 15.52 -16.96 -13.99
N ALA A 311 14.34 -17.45 -13.61
CA ALA A 311 13.72 -17.16 -12.32
C ALA A 311 14.65 -17.54 -11.17
N ARG A 312 15.18 -18.78 -11.18
CA ARG A 312 16.14 -19.23 -10.17
C ARG A 312 17.40 -18.38 -10.12
N LYS A 313 18.00 -18.08 -11.27
CA LYS A 313 19.20 -17.22 -11.33
C LYS A 313 18.96 -15.84 -10.71
N SER A 314 17.82 -15.22 -10.99
CA SER A 314 17.47 -13.90 -10.46
C SER A 314 17.19 -13.95 -8.96
N TYR A 315 16.50 -15.00 -8.50
CA TYR A 315 16.27 -15.24 -7.08
C TYR A 315 17.57 -15.49 -6.30
N ASP A 316 18.51 -16.26 -6.86
CA ASP A 316 19.82 -16.48 -6.23
C ASP A 316 20.60 -15.16 -6.11
N ALA A 317 20.47 -14.23 -7.08
CA ALA A 317 21.08 -12.91 -7.02
C ALA A 317 20.43 -12.00 -5.95
N TYR A 318 19.11 -12.10 -5.77
CA TYR A 318 18.41 -11.46 -4.65
C TYR A 318 18.94 -11.97 -3.30
N ILE A 319 18.94 -13.30 -3.10
CA ILE A 319 19.39 -13.92 -1.86
C ILE A 319 20.88 -13.65 -1.56
N ALA A 320 21.72 -13.54 -2.58
CA ALA A 320 23.14 -13.25 -2.40
C ALA A 320 23.40 -11.86 -1.78
N GLY A 321 22.47 -10.91 -1.96
CA GLY A 321 22.60 -9.56 -1.42
C GLY A 321 21.68 -9.25 -0.23
N THR A 322 20.85 -10.18 0.23
CA THR A 322 20.06 -10.01 1.46
C THR A 322 20.73 -10.72 2.65
N SER A 323 20.83 -10.02 3.79
CA SER A 323 21.38 -10.58 5.03
C SER A 323 20.37 -11.46 5.79
N SER A 324 19.07 -11.28 5.51
CA SER A 324 17.99 -12.09 6.06
C SER A 324 17.19 -12.72 4.92
N LYS A 325 16.88 -14.01 5.07
CA LYS A 325 15.80 -14.64 4.31
C LYS A 325 14.54 -14.40 5.12
N SER A 326 13.51 -13.83 4.50
CA SER A 326 12.17 -13.88 5.07
C SER A 326 11.85 -15.35 5.41
N GLU A 327 11.26 -15.59 6.57
CA GLU A 327 10.89 -16.95 6.99
C GLU A 327 9.83 -17.56 6.05
N ILE A 328 9.05 -16.70 5.41
CA ILE A 328 8.03 -17.03 4.43
C ILE A 328 8.31 -16.19 3.18
N ASP A 329 8.76 -16.85 2.13
CA ASP A 329 8.97 -16.23 0.83
C ASP A 329 8.09 -16.94 -0.21
N ASP A 330 7.17 -16.18 -0.81
CA ASP A 330 6.24 -16.60 -1.85
C ASP A 330 6.92 -17.17 -3.10
N PHE A 331 8.19 -16.86 -3.38
CA PHE A 331 8.91 -17.34 -4.56
C PHE A 331 8.86 -18.86 -4.63
N GLN A 332 9.08 -19.53 -3.50
CA GLN A 332 9.11 -20.99 -3.44
C GLN A 332 7.73 -21.60 -3.73
N TYR A 333 6.66 -20.98 -3.22
CA TYR A 333 5.28 -21.38 -3.51
C TYR A 333 4.96 -21.22 -5.00
N ILE A 334 5.27 -20.05 -5.56
CA ILE A 334 4.93 -19.70 -6.95
C ILE A 334 5.74 -20.56 -7.93
N MET A 335 7.04 -20.74 -7.66
CA MET A 335 7.92 -21.63 -8.42
C MET A 335 7.43 -23.08 -8.39
N ALA A 336 7.11 -23.62 -7.20
CA ALA A 336 6.60 -24.99 -7.09
C ALA A 336 5.23 -25.15 -7.76
N GLY A 337 4.34 -24.17 -7.65
CA GLY A 337 3.06 -24.13 -8.36
C GLY A 337 3.25 -24.18 -9.88
N LYS A 338 4.19 -23.38 -10.42
CA LYS A 338 4.48 -23.39 -11.86
C LYS A 338 5.11 -24.70 -12.33
N ILE A 339 6.00 -25.29 -11.53
CA ILE A 339 6.55 -26.62 -11.82
C ILE A 339 5.43 -27.66 -11.83
N ALA A 340 4.47 -27.59 -10.89
CA ALA A 340 3.34 -28.51 -10.85
C ALA A 340 2.47 -28.39 -12.12
N GLU A 341 2.19 -27.16 -12.56
CA GLU A 341 1.46 -26.88 -13.80
C GLU A 341 2.17 -27.44 -15.05
N GLU A 342 3.49 -27.22 -15.18
CA GLU A 342 4.24 -27.58 -16.39
C GLU A 342 4.72 -29.04 -16.41
N ARG A 343 5.02 -29.61 -15.23
CA ARG A 343 5.77 -30.88 -15.09
C ARG A 343 5.11 -31.87 -14.11
N GLY A 344 3.99 -31.50 -13.51
CA GLY A 344 3.26 -32.33 -12.56
C GLY A 344 3.70 -32.19 -11.11
N ILE A 345 2.81 -32.58 -10.19
CA ILE A 345 2.96 -32.44 -8.74
C ILE A 345 4.20 -33.12 -8.16
N ASP A 346 4.60 -34.28 -8.70
CA ASP A 346 5.77 -35.03 -8.21
C ASP A 346 7.09 -34.27 -8.50
N ALA A 347 7.15 -33.55 -9.62
CA ALA A 347 8.29 -32.69 -9.95
C ALA A 347 8.36 -31.48 -9.00
N ALA A 348 7.21 -30.89 -8.65
CA ALA A 348 7.13 -29.81 -7.67
C ALA A 348 7.54 -30.27 -6.26
N HIS A 349 7.12 -31.47 -5.85
CA HIS A 349 7.55 -32.08 -4.60
C HIS A 349 9.06 -32.32 -4.55
N THR A 350 9.62 -32.83 -5.66
CA THR A 350 11.07 -33.04 -5.79
C THR A 350 11.83 -31.71 -5.66
N TYR A 351 11.33 -30.65 -6.29
CA TYR A 351 11.88 -29.30 -6.14
C TYR A 351 11.82 -28.82 -4.68
N ILE A 352 10.66 -28.95 -4.02
CA ILE A 352 10.50 -28.56 -2.62
C ILE A 352 11.46 -29.34 -1.71
N ASP A 353 11.62 -30.64 -1.91
CA ASP A 353 12.57 -31.45 -1.12
C ASP A 353 14.02 -31.00 -1.33
N GLN A 354 14.38 -30.65 -2.57
CA GLN A 354 15.70 -30.12 -2.88
C GLN A 354 15.97 -28.79 -2.19
N GLU A 355 15.00 -27.88 -2.14
CA GLU A 355 15.15 -26.59 -1.45
C GLU A 355 15.19 -26.77 0.07
N LYS A 356 14.33 -27.65 0.61
CA LYS A 356 14.23 -27.95 2.03
C LYS A 356 15.53 -28.54 2.60
N GLN A 357 16.29 -29.31 1.81
CA GLN A 357 17.53 -29.94 2.29
C GLN A 357 18.64 -28.92 2.64
N PHE A 358 18.62 -27.75 2.00
CA PHE A 358 19.58 -26.67 2.24
C PHE A 358 19.11 -25.69 3.31
N GLU A 359 17.89 -25.87 3.83
CA GLU A 359 17.33 -25.01 4.84
C GLU A 359 17.77 -25.42 6.25
N THR A 360 18.07 -24.44 7.10
CA THR A 360 18.46 -24.65 8.49
C THR A 360 17.39 -24.18 9.47
N ASN A 361 16.58 -23.19 9.10
CA ASN A 361 15.46 -22.67 9.86
C ASN A 361 14.28 -23.67 9.88
N GLN A 362 13.77 -23.99 11.07
CA GLN A 362 12.68 -24.96 11.25
C GLN A 362 11.33 -24.44 10.76
N ASN A 363 11.03 -23.14 10.92
CA ASN A 363 9.82 -22.51 10.40
C ASN A 363 9.78 -22.63 8.88
N ARG A 364 10.90 -22.35 8.20
CA ARG A 364 10.95 -22.46 6.74
C ARG A 364 10.86 -23.92 6.26
N LYS A 365 11.40 -24.89 7.02
CA LYS A 365 11.17 -26.33 6.75
C LYS A 365 9.72 -26.74 6.91
N ALA A 366 9.03 -26.20 7.92
CA ALA A 366 7.60 -26.41 8.12
C ALA A 366 6.80 -25.80 6.97
N HIS A 367 7.18 -24.59 6.53
CA HIS A 367 6.57 -23.94 5.37
C HIS A 367 6.71 -24.82 4.11
N PHE A 368 7.88 -25.38 3.81
CA PHE A 368 8.03 -26.31 2.69
C PHE A 368 7.11 -27.54 2.77
N GLU A 369 6.91 -28.11 3.96
CA GLU A 369 5.92 -29.20 4.15
C GLU A 369 4.48 -28.71 3.96
N TYR A 370 4.15 -27.51 4.43
CA TYR A 370 2.86 -26.88 4.18
C TYR A 370 2.61 -26.67 2.68
N LEU A 371 3.60 -26.20 1.92
CA LEU A 371 3.52 -26.00 0.47
C LEU A 371 3.19 -27.30 -0.28
N LYS A 372 3.78 -28.43 0.13
CA LYS A 372 3.43 -29.75 -0.41
C LYS A 372 1.96 -30.08 -0.16
N GLY A 373 1.48 -29.83 1.06
CA GLY A 373 0.07 -30.00 1.40
C GLY A 373 -0.86 -29.16 0.51
N GLU A 374 -0.55 -27.88 0.33
CA GLU A 374 -1.31 -26.97 -0.52
C GLU A 374 -1.35 -27.42 -1.99
N LEU A 375 -0.23 -27.84 -2.56
CA LEU A 375 -0.18 -28.29 -3.95
C LEU A 375 -0.97 -29.59 -4.16
N LEU A 376 -0.85 -30.55 -3.24
CA LEU A 376 -1.65 -31.77 -3.26
C LEU A 376 -3.15 -31.47 -3.14
N LEU A 377 -3.51 -30.51 -2.30
CA LEU A 377 -4.90 -30.09 -2.11
C LEU A 377 -5.50 -29.50 -3.39
N LYS A 378 -4.74 -28.67 -4.12
CA LYS A 378 -5.15 -28.11 -5.43
C LYS A 378 -5.41 -29.19 -6.48
N GLU A 379 -4.66 -30.29 -6.44
CA GLU A 379 -4.84 -31.46 -7.32
C GLU A 379 -5.94 -32.44 -6.83
N GLY A 380 -6.69 -32.08 -5.78
CA GLY A 380 -7.74 -32.93 -5.22
C GLY A 380 -7.22 -34.14 -4.42
N ARG A 381 -5.92 -34.19 -4.07
CA ARG A 381 -5.30 -35.27 -3.28
C ARG A 381 -5.42 -35.00 -1.78
N GLY A 382 -6.66 -34.83 -1.31
CA GLY A 382 -6.99 -34.40 0.05
C GLY A 382 -6.31 -35.21 1.16
N THR A 383 -6.40 -36.54 1.11
CA THR A 383 -5.76 -37.45 2.10
C THR A 383 -4.26 -37.21 2.24
N GLU A 384 -3.55 -37.06 1.12
CA GLU A 384 -2.09 -36.85 1.12
C GLU A 384 -1.76 -35.44 1.60
N ALA A 385 -2.54 -34.44 1.19
CA ALA A 385 -2.39 -33.07 1.68
C ALA A 385 -2.48 -33.01 3.22
N ARG A 386 -3.46 -33.71 3.80
CA ARG A 386 -3.62 -33.78 5.27
C ARG A 386 -2.44 -34.44 5.97
N ALA A 387 -1.77 -35.41 5.34
CA ALA A 387 -0.57 -36.00 5.93
C ALA A 387 0.54 -34.94 6.10
N HIS A 388 0.74 -34.08 5.10
CA HIS A 388 1.69 -32.98 5.17
C HIS A 388 1.29 -31.90 6.18
N PHE A 389 0.01 -31.49 6.21
CA PHE A 389 -0.44 -30.51 7.18
C PHE A 389 -0.35 -31.02 8.64
N ASN A 390 -0.70 -32.29 8.89
CA ASN A 390 -0.50 -32.90 10.20
C ASN A 390 0.98 -33.00 10.58
N LYS A 391 1.85 -33.30 9.61
CA LYS A 391 3.30 -33.30 9.82
C LYS A 391 3.80 -31.93 10.28
N VAL A 392 3.36 -30.86 9.63
CA VAL A 392 3.66 -29.49 10.04
C VAL A 392 3.25 -29.28 11.50
N ARG A 393 1.99 -29.59 11.85
CA ARG A 393 1.44 -29.37 13.20
C ARG A 393 2.16 -30.16 14.30
N ASN A 394 2.60 -31.38 14.00
CA ASN A 394 3.07 -32.32 15.01
C ASN A 394 4.61 -32.36 15.15
N GLU A 395 5.36 -32.07 14.09
CA GLU A 395 6.81 -32.31 14.05
C GLU A 395 7.66 -31.03 14.18
N PHE A 396 7.07 -29.85 14.02
CA PHE A 396 7.81 -28.59 14.03
C PHE A 396 7.46 -27.74 15.25
N PRO A 397 8.45 -27.09 15.91
CA PRO A 397 8.20 -26.07 16.92
C PRO A 397 7.78 -24.78 16.20
N LEU A 398 6.49 -24.64 15.95
CA LEU A 398 5.97 -23.61 15.04
C LEU A 398 5.79 -22.26 15.73
N GLU A 399 6.07 -21.21 14.97
CA GLU A 399 5.38 -19.93 15.15
C GLU A 399 3.86 -20.11 14.93
N GLU A 400 3.09 -19.28 15.63
CA GLU A 400 1.61 -19.35 15.63
C GLU A 400 1.04 -19.30 14.20
N ASP A 401 1.67 -18.54 13.30
CA ASP A 401 1.20 -18.34 11.93
C ASP A 401 1.33 -19.59 11.04
N ILE A 402 2.44 -20.32 11.10
CA ILE A 402 2.59 -21.53 10.26
C ILE A 402 1.67 -22.65 10.75
N ALA A 403 1.50 -22.77 12.08
CA ALA A 403 0.52 -23.69 12.66
C ALA A 403 -0.90 -23.35 12.20
N ALA A 404 -1.23 -22.05 12.23
CA ALA A 404 -2.49 -21.50 11.76
C ALA A 404 -2.78 -21.81 10.29
N TYR A 405 -1.80 -21.64 9.40
CA TYR A 405 -1.95 -21.96 7.98
C TYR A 405 -2.15 -23.45 7.75
N SER A 406 -1.38 -24.29 8.43
CA SER A 406 -1.52 -25.74 8.31
C SER A 406 -2.88 -26.25 8.79
N GLU A 407 -3.38 -25.70 9.90
CA GLU A 407 -4.71 -26.04 10.40
C GLU A 407 -5.83 -25.59 9.44
N ASN A 408 -5.70 -24.40 8.84
CA ASN A 408 -6.61 -23.95 7.78
C ASN A 408 -6.57 -24.90 6.58
N GLY A 409 -5.39 -25.35 6.17
CA GLY A 409 -5.21 -26.34 5.11
C GLY A 409 -5.90 -27.68 5.42
N LEU A 410 -5.79 -28.17 6.67
CA LEU A 410 -6.51 -29.35 7.14
C LEU A 410 -8.02 -29.16 7.03
N ILE A 411 -8.54 -28.05 7.55
CA ILE A 411 -9.96 -27.74 7.51
C ILE A 411 -10.45 -27.76 6.06
N VAL A 412 -9.85 -26.95 5.17
CA VAL A 412 -10.25 -26.86 3.76
C VAL A 412 -10.20 -28.23 3.08
N SER A 413 -9.16 -29.03 3.36
CA SER A 413 -9.04 -30.40 2.82
C SER A 413 -10.22 -31.29 3.22
N TYR A 414 -10.65 -31.25 4.48
CA TYR A 414 -11.83 -31.97 4.93
C TYR A 414 -13.14 -31.43 4.31
N LEU A 415 -13.27 -30.10 4.16
CA LEU A 415 -14.44 -29.50 3.53
C LEU A 415 -14.60 -29.93 2.06
N MET A 416 -13.48 -30.05 1.33
CA MET A 416 -13.48 -30.43 -0.09
C MET A 416 -13.93 -31.88 -0.31
N GLU A 417 -13.73 -32.79 0.65
CA GLU A 417 -14.22 -34.17 0.55
C GLU A 417 -15.74 -34.26 0.77
N GLY A 418 -16.29 -33.39 1.62
CA GLY A 418 -17.74 -33.22 1.80
C GLY A 418 -18.48 -34.41 2.42
N ASP A 419 -17.81 -35.53 2.72
CA ASP A 419 -18.40 -36.66 3.41
C ASP A 419 -18.61 -36.38 4.90
N SER A 420 -19.58 -37.06 5.52
CA SER A 420 -19.96 -36.78 6.91
C SER A 420 -18.83 -36.91 7.94
N VAL A 421 -17.85 -37.78 7.68
CA VAL A 421 -16.71 -37.97 8.59
C VAL A 421 -15.77 -36.77 8.47
N SER A 422 -15.40 -36.39 7.24
CA SER A 422 -14.56 -35.22 6.98
C SER A 422 -15.20 -33.93 7.49
N LEU A 423 -16.52 -33.76 7.32
CA LEU A 423 -17.24 -32.64 7.92
C LEU A 423 -17.16 -32.61 9.45
N GLY A 424 -17.18 -33.78 10.10
CA GLY A 424 -16.98 -33.91 11.54
C GLY A 424 -15.60 -33.47 11.99
N GLU A 425 -14.55 -33.86 11.26
CA GLU A 425 -13.16 -33.46 11.53
C GLU A 425 -12.95 -31.95 11.31
N ALA A 426 -13.47 -31.41 10.20
CA ALA A 426 -13.43 -29.97 9.95
C ALA A 426 -14.09 -29.19 11.09
N LYS A 427 -15.25 -29.65 11.57
CA LYS A 427 -15.95 -29.05 12.72
C LYS A 427 -15.12 -29.13 14.01
N ALA A 428 -14.51 -30.28 14.29
CA ALA A 428 -13.67 -30.46 15.47
C ALA A 428 -12.47 -29.50 15.49
N LEU A 429 -11.84 -29.26 14.33
CA LEU A 429 -10.77 -28.26 14.18
C LEU A 429 -11.27 -26.82 14.32
N LEU A 430 -12.52 -26.55 13.95
CA LEU A 430 -13.10 -25.21 14.02
C LEU A 430 -13.58 -24.81 15.43
N GLU A 431 -13.93 -25.76 16.29
CA GLU A 431 -14.54 -25.51 17.61
C GLU A 431 -13.66 -24.65 18.55
N PRO A 432 -12.35 -24.88 18.70
CA PRO A 432 -11.50 -24.03 19.54
C PRO A 432 -11.51 -22.55 19.11
N TYR A 433 -11.67 -22.29 17.80
CA TYR A 433 -11.77 -20.94 17.28
C TYR A 433 -13.09 -20.25 17.61
N MET A 434 -14.19 -21.01 17.69
CA MET A 434 -15.43 -20.48 18.22
C MET A 434 -15.22 -19.98 19.64
N GLU A 435 -14.59 -20.77 20.50
CA GLU A 435 -14.43 -20.45 21.92
C GLU A 435 -13.52 -19.24 22.14
N SER A 436 -12.38 -19.16 21.44
CA SER A 436 -11.38 -18.09 21.62
C SER A 436 -11.90 -16.67 21.33
N GLY A 437 -12.96 -16.55 20.50
CA GLY A 437 -13.46 -15.25 20.07
C GLY A 437 -12.49 -14.47 19.16
N HIS A 438 -11.47 -15.13 18.62
CA HIS A 438 -10.48 -14.48 17.75
C HIS A 438 -11.15 -13.99 16.45
N LYS A 439 -11.21 -12.67 16.29
CA LYS A 439 -12.09 -12.01 15.31
C LYS A 439 -11.79 -12.39 13.85
N GLY A 440 -10.49 -12.49 13.51
CA GLY A 440 -10.06 -12.93 12.18
C GLY A 440 -10.50 -14.37 11.87
N ARG A 441 -10.48 -15.24 12.89
CA ARG A 441 -10.87 -16.65 12.76
C ARG A 441 -12.38 -16.81 12.68
N LEU A 442 -13.15 -16.06 13.46
CA LEU A 442 -14.61 -16.06 13.35
C LEU A 442 -15.08 -15.65 11.93
N THR A 443 -14.39 -14.70 11.27
CA THR A 443 -14.74 -14.32 9.90
C THR A 443 -14.47 -15.45 8.91
N GLN A 444 -13.32 -16.11 9.03
CA GLN A 444 -12.99 -17.30 8.22
C GLN A 444 -14.02 -18.41 8.47
N LEU A 445 -14.37 -18.63 9.73
CA LEU A 445 -15.31 -19.65 10.16
C LEU A 445 -16.73 -19.44 9.61
N ALA A 446 -17.23 -18.21 9.60
CA ALA A 446 -18.52 -17.89 8.99
C ALA A 446 -18.55 -18.19 7.48
N ARG A 447 -17.41 -18.01 6.79
CA ARG A 447 -17.26 -18.38 5.38
C ARG A 447 -17.26 -19.90 5.22
N LEU A 448 -16.50 -20.61 6.05
CA LEU A 448 -16.36 -22.07 5.99
C LEU A 448 -17.70 -22.78 6.27
N TYR A 449 -18.44 -22.37 7.30
CA TYR A 449 -19.78 -22.92 7.53
C TYR A 449 -20.77 -22.60 6.42
N GLY A 450 -20.62 -21.44 5.74
CA GLY A 450 -21.38 -21.13 4.54
C GLY A 450 -21.08 -22.08 3.38
N MET A 451 -19.80 -22.44 3.20
CA MET A 451 -19.40 -23.44 2.19
C MET A 451 -19.91 -24.85 2.52
N LEU A 452 -20.12 -25.15 3.81
CA LEU A 452 -20.68 -26.42 4.26
C LEU A 452 -22.20 -26.50 4.21
N GLU A 453 -22.87 -25.41 3.83
CA GLU A 453 -24.32 -25.28 3.97
C GLU A 453 -24.81 -25.53 5.43
N ASP A 454 -23.91 -25.39 6.43
CA ASP A 454 -24.27 -25.45 7.84
C ASP A 454 -24.77 -24.08 8.29
N HIS A 455 -25.97 -23.78 7.80
CA HIS A 455 -26.67 -22.52 7.99
C HIS A 455 -26.82 -22.16 9.48
N TYR A 456 -27.03 -23.15 10.35
CA TYR A 456 -27.14 -22.90 11.80
C TYR A 456 -25.83 -22.39 12.39
N LYS A 457 -24.71 -23.07 12.12
CA LYS A 457 -23.40 -22.68 12.64
C LYS A 457 -22.88 -21.40 12.00
N GLN A 458 -23.10 -21.20 10.70
CA GLN A 458 -22.78 -19.93 10.04
C GLN A 458 -23.47 -18.75 10.73
N ARG A 459 -24.77 -18.92 11.02
CA ARG A 459 -25.57 -17.92 11.73
C ARG A 459 -25.03 -17.67 13.14
N GLU A 460 -24.73 -18.72 13.90
CA GLU A 460 -24.14 -18.63 15.24
C GLU A 460 -22.84 -17.81 15.25
N VAL A 461 -21.96 -18.03 14.27
CA VAL A 461 -20.70 -17.31 14.13
C VAL A 461 -20.92 -15.86 13.76
N LEU A 462 -21.83 -15.57 12.82
CA LEU A 462 -22.19 -14.21 12.45
C LEU A 462 -22.78 -13.45 13.65
N VAL A 463 -23.66 -14.07 14.45
CA VAL A 463 -24.16 -13.51 15.71
C VAL A 463 -22.99 -13.21 16.66
N LYS A 464 -22.06 -14.16 16.85
CA LYS A 464 -20.89 -13.93 17.71
C LYS A 464 -20.06 -12.75 17.22
N LEU A 465 -19.83 -12.62 15.90
CA LEU A 465 -19.14 -11.47 15.31
C LEU A 465 -19.89 -10.15 15.52
N THR A 466 -21.24 -10.14 15.53
CA THR A 466 -22.00 -8.94 15.90
C THR A 466 -21.83 -8.53 17.36
N GLN A 467 -21.44 -9.46 18.24
CA GLN A 467 -21.26 -9.23 19.67
C GLN A 467 -19.81 -8.86 20.01
N THR A 468 -18.83 -9.56 19.43
CA THR A 468 -17.41 -9.46 19.80
C THR A 468 -16.56 -8.63 18.84
N GLY A 469 -17.06 -8.35 17.63
CA GLY A 469 -16.36 -7.58 16.61
C GLY A 469 -16.12 -6.12 17.03
N ASN A 470 -15.15 -5.46 16.38
CA ASN A 470 -15.08 -3.99 16.44
C ASN A 470 -16.31 -3.36 15.72
N ALA A 471 -16.55 -2.06 15.87
CA ALA A 471 -17.75 -1.40 15.31
C ALA A 471 -17.97 -1.68 13.80
N LYS A 472 -16.88 -1.67 13.02
CA LYS A 472 -16.90 -1.98 11.58
C LYS A 472 -17.29 -3.43 11.30
N GLN A 473 -16.68 -4.37 12.01
CA GLN A 473 -16.95 -5.80 11.91
C GLN A 473 -18.38 -6.14 12.35
N ARG A 474 -18.87 -5.52 13.44
CA ARG A 474 -20.25 -5.73 13.92
C ARG A 474 -21.26 -5.32 12.87
N THR A 475 -21.10 -4.13 12.29
CA THR A 475 -21.99 -3.62 11.24
C THR A 475 -22.00 -4.56 10.04
N ARG A 476 -20.83 -4.97 9.55
CA ARG A 476 -20.74 -5.91 8.41
C ARG A 476 -21.33 -7.28 8.71
N SER A 477 -21.08 -7.81 9.90
CA SER A 477 -21.61 -9.12 10.30
C SER A 477 -23.12 -9.07 10.48
N LEU A 478 -23.67 -7.93 10.94
CA LEU A 478 -25.10 -7.69 11.00
C LEU A 478 -25.72 -7.65 9.60
N LEU A 479 -25.11 -6.95 8.65
CA LEU A 479 -25.59 -6.93 7.26
C LEU A 479 -25.53 -8.32 6.61
N LYS A 480 -24.43 -9.05 6.82
CA LYS A 480 -24.30 -10.45 6.35
C LYS A 480 -25.34 -11.36 7.00
N LEU A 481 -25.57 -11.22 8.31
CA LEU A 481 -26.57 -11.99 9.04
C LEU A 481 -27.99 -11.69 8.55
N ALA A 482 -28.31 -10.41 8.30
CA ALA A 482 -29.60 -10.02 7.73
C ALA A 482 -29.78 -10.59 6.31
N SER A 483 -28.77 -10.43 5.43
CA SER A 483 -28.80 -11.03 4.09
C SER A 483 -28.95 -12.54 4.13
N PHE A 484 -28.29 -13.20 5.07
CA PHE A 484 -28.38 -14.63 5.30
C PHE A 484 -29.80 -15.04 5.76
N ASP A 485 -30.38 -14.33 6.74
CA ASP A 485 -31.75 -14.58 7.22
C ASP A 485 -32.77 -14.35 6.08
N ILE A 486 -32.57 -13.36 5.19
CA ILE A 486 -33.39 -13.14 3.98
C ILE A 486 -33.33 -14.32 3.01
N GLN A 487 -32.13 -14.85 2.74
CA GLN A 487 -31.94 -15.99 1.83
C GLN A 487 -32.63 -17.26 2.35
N ASN A 488 -32.74 -17.40 3.67
CA ASN A 488 -33.41 -18.51 4.35
C ASN A 488 -34.88 -18.21 4.69
N GLU A 489 -35.46 -17.15 4.12
CA GLU A 489 -36.86 -16.72 4.33
C GLU A 489 -37.22 -16.37 5.80
N ASP A 490 -36.24 -16.14 6.67
CA ASP A 490 -36.43 -15.67 8.05
C ASP A 490 -36.52 -14.14 8.10
N PHE A 491 -37.53 -13.60 7.39
CA PHE A 491 -37.66 -12.17 7.17
C PHE A 491 -37.93 -11.37 8.45
N GLU A 492 -38.66 -11.93 9.43
CA GLU A 492 -38.93 -11.23 10.70
C GLU A 492 -37.66 -11.08 11.54
N GLN A 493 -36.84 -12.12 11.61
CA GLN A 493 -35.56 -12.06 12.30
C GLN A 493 -34.61 -11.09 11.58
N SER A 494 -34.56 -11.13 10.24
CA SER A 494 -33.80 -10.15 9.47
C SER A 494 -34.28 -8.72 9.73
N LEU A 495 -35.59 -8.47 9.79
CA LEU A 495 -36.12 -7.13 10.07
C LEU A 495 -35.72 -6.66 11.48
N SER A 496 -35.75 -7.57 12.46
CA SER A 496 -35.31 -7.28 13.83
C SER A 496 -33.87 -6.79 13.89
N LEU A 497 -32.96 -7.48 13.17
CA LEU A 497 -31.56 -7.07 13.03
C LEU A 497 -31.44 -5.72 12.30
N LEU A 498 -32.21 -5.55 11.23
CA LEU A 498 -32.21 -4.32 10.44
C LEU A 498 -32.93 -3.15 11.12
N ASN A 499 -33.51 -3.31 12.32
CA ASN A 499 -34.00 -2.17 13.08
C ASN A 499 -32.91 -1.52 13.95
N THR A 500 -31.72 -2.13 14.04
CA THR A 500 -30.61 -1.65 14.85
C THR A 500 -29.36 -1.44 13.99
N LEU A 501 -29.29 -0.30 13.30
CA LEU A 501 -28.05 0.08 12.61
C LEU A 501 -27.05 0.70 13.62
N PRO A 502 -25.81 0.20 13.70
CA PRO A 502 -24.78 0.83 14.53
C PRO A 502 -24.52 2.28 14.12
N GLN A 503 -24.26 3.16 15.10
CA GLN A 503 -24.03 4.59 14.84
C GLN A 503 -22.78 4.83 14.00
N GLU A 504 -21.83 3.91 14.03
CA GLU A 504 -20.55 3.96 13.33
C GLU A 504 -20.64 3.44 11.89
N ALA A 505 -21.84 3.07 11.41
CA ALA A 505 -22.03 2.59 10.06
C ALA A 505 -21.65 3.66 9.01
N THR A 506 -20.83 3.24 8.05
CA THR A 506 -20.34 4.06 6.93
C THR A 506 -21.49 4.38 5.98
N GLN A 507 -21.40 5.46 5.19
CA GLN A 507 -22.49 5.85 4.27
C GLN A 507 -22.92 4.68 3.36
N GLN A 508 -21.95 3.94 2.82
CA GLN A 508 -22.19 2.76 2.00
C GLN A 508 -22.91 1.63 2.77
N GLN A 509 -22.51 1.38 4.02
CA GLN A 509 -23.19 0.39 4.87
C GLN A 509 -24.62 0.82 5.20
N ARG A 510 -24.89 2.12 5.39
CA ARG A 510 -26.26 2.63 5.59
C ARG A 510 -27.11 2.43 4.36
N LYS A 511 -26.55 2.70 3.18
CA LYS A 511 -27.23 2.45 1.91
C LYS A 511 -27.62 0.98 1.77
N GLU A 512 -26.68 0.07 2.04
CA GLU A 512 -26.95 -1.37 1.96
C GLU A 512 -27.95 -1.84 3.01
N TRP A 513 -27.84 -1.34 4.24
CA TRP A 513 -28.80 -1.58 5.32
C TRP A 513 -30.24 -1.20 4.91
N GLN A 514 -30.44 0.01 4.35
CA GLN A 514 -31.76 0.46 3.92
C GLN A 514 -32.29 -0.38 2.75
N ALA A 515 -31.43 -0.76 1.81
CA ALA A 515 -31.81 -1.61 0.68
C ALA A 515 -32.30 -2.99 1.17
N LEU A 516 -31.54 -3.66 2.03
CA LEU A 516 -31.95 -4.95 2.64
C LEU A 516 -33.26 -4.80 3.43
N LYS A 517 -33.45 -3.68 4.13
CA LYS A 517 -34.67 -3.43 4.90
C LYS A 517 -35.88 -3.28 3.97
N ILE A 518 -35.74 -2.58 2.84
CA ILE A 518 -36.78 -2.47 1.81
C ILE A 518 -37.14 -3.85 1.24
N ASP A 519 -36.15 -4.69 0.96
CA ASP A 519 -36.37 -6.05 0.45
C ASP A 519 -37.16 -6.89 1.47
N VAL A 520 -36.77 -6.86 2.74
CA VAL A 520 -37.47 -7.56 3.84
C VAL A 520 -38.91 -7.07 3.99
N LEU A 521 -39.13 -5.76 4.02
CA LEU A 521 -40.47 -5.17 4.15
C LEU A 521 -41.38 -5.55 2.98
N THR A 522 -40.79 -5.65 1.77
CA THR A 522 -41.48 -6.13 0.57
C THR A 522 -41.91 -7.59 0.73
N LYS A 523 -41.01 -8.47 1.18
CA LYS A 523 -41.29 -9.90 1.39
C LYS A 523 -42.32 -10.15 2.50
N LEU A 524 -42.24 -9.40 3.61
CA LEU A 524 -43.21 -9.47 4.70
C LEU A 524 -44.57 -8.83 4.37
N GLY A 525 -44.68 -8.09 3.27
CA GLY A 525 -45.89 -7.35 2.94
C GLY A 525 -46.22 -6.24 3.95
N LYS A 526 -45.22 -5.69 4.64
CA LYS A 526 -45.34 -4.56 5.58
C LYS A 526 -45.45 -3.23 4.80
N ARG A 527 -46.55 -3.07 4.07
CA ARG A 527 -46.76 -2.05 3.03
C ARG A 527 -46.55 -0.60 3.49
N GLU A 528 -47.04 -0.24 4.68
CA GLU A 528 -46.92 1.14 5.18
C GLU A 528 -45.46 1.48 5.47
N GLN A 529 -44.75 0.60 6.17
CA GLN A 529 -43.32 0.73 6.44
C GLN A 529 -42.49 0.73 5.15
N LEU A 530 -42.86 -0.10 4.16
CA LEU A 530 -42.20 -0.13 2.86
C LEU A 530 -42.27 1.23 2.15
N VAL A 531 -43.45 1.85 2.11
CA VAL A 531 -43.64 3.16 1.45
C VAL A 531 -42.77 4.23 2.11
N GLU A 532 -42.72 4.23 3.44
CA GLU A 532 -41.90 5.16 4.23
C GLU A 532 -40.39 4.94 3.99
N GLU A 533 -39.94 3.69 4.03
CA GLU A 533 -38.53 3.35 3.86
C GLU A 533 -38.02 3.63 2.44
N VAL A 534 -38.81 3.32 1.40
CA VAL A 534 -38.46 3.67 0.01
C VAL A 534 -38.37 5.19 -0.18
N ALA A 535 -39.28 5.97 0.42
CA ALA A 535 -39.21 7.43 0.38
C ALA A 535 -38.00 7.99 1.16
N ALA A 536 -37.57 7.34 2.23
CA ALA A 536 -36.33 7.69 2.92
C ALA A 536 -35.10 7.35 2.07
N PHE A 537 -35.08 6.18 1.43
CA PHE A 537 -33.99 5.77 0.55
C PHE A 537 -33.84 6.68 -0.67
N GLU A 538 -34.96 7.06 -1.31
CA GLU A 538 -34.98 8.00 -2.45
C GLU A 538 -34.41 9.37 -2.08
N ARG A 539 -34.70 9.88 -0.87
CA ARG A 539 -34.13 11.14 -0.39
C ARG A 539 -32.63 11.07 -0.14
N SER A 540 -32.15 9.97 0.43
CA SER A 540 -30.74 9.78 0.77
C SER A 540 -29.89 9.40 -0.45
N TRP A 541 -30.46 8.65 -1.40
CA TRP A 541 -29.73 8.01 -2.51
C TRP A 541 -30.46 8.17 -3.85
N PRO A 542 -30.75 9.39 -4.32
CA PRO A 542 -31.64 9.65 -5.46
C PRO A 542 -31.18 9.04 -6.79
N ASN A 543 -29.91 8.67 -6.90
CA ASN A 543 -29.29 8.11 -8.11
C ASN A 543 -28.99 6.60 -8.02
N ASP A 544 -29.41 5.91 -6.95
CA ASP A 544 -29.17 4.47 -6.83
C ASP A 544 -30.02 3.67 -7.83
N ALA A 545 -29.39 2.78 -8.59
CA ALA A 545 -30.04 2.02 -9.65
C ALA A 545 -31.22 1.15 -9.15
N ARG A 546 -31.20 0.75 -7.87
CA ARG A 546 -32.28 -0.05 -7.25
C ARG A 546 -33.58 0.72 -7.09
N LEU A 547 -33.56 2.05 -7.08
CA LEU A 547 -34.75 2.90 -6.92
C LEU A 547 -35.86 2.60 -7.93
N LYS A 548 -35.49 2.20 -9.15
CA LYS A 548 -36.48 1.81 -10.18
C LYS A 548 -37.37 0.65 -9.70
N GLN A 549 -36.76 -0.37 -9.09
CA GLN A 549 -37.48 -1.52 -8.56
C GLN A 549 -38.21 -1.16 -7.27
N PHE A 550 -37.56 -0.44 -6.35
CA PHE A 550 -38.19 0.00 -5.10
C PHE A 550 -39.42 0.89 -5.31
N ASN A 551 -39.40 1.80 -6.28
CA ASN A 551 -40.55 2.64 -6.61
C ASN A 551 -41.71 1.84 -7.22
N LYS A 552 -41.41 0.76 -7.96
CA LYS A 552 -42.42 -0.17 -8.45
C LYS A 552 -43.11 -0.89 -7.28
N ASP A 553 -42.32 -1.38 -6.32
CA ASP A 553 -42.84 -2.10 -5.15
C ASP A 553 -43.63 -1.17 -4.22
N LYS A 554 -43.14 0.06 -4.01
CA LYS A 554 -43.86 1.14 -3.31
C LYS A 554 -45.23 1.43 -3.94
N LYS A 555 -45.32 1.60 -5.26
CA LYS A 555 -46.59 1.86 -5.95
C LYS A 555 -47.59 0.71 -5.75
N GLN A 556 -47.13 -0.54 -5.86
CA GLN A 556 -47.98 -1.70 -5.60
C GLN A 556 -48.46 -1.77 -4.14
N ALA A 557 -47.62 -1.36 -3.20
CA ALA A 557 -47.99 -1.27 -1.79
C ALA A 557 -49.05 -0.19 -1.53
N GLU A 558 -48.91 1.01 -2.13
CA GLU A 558 -49.86 2.12 -2.03
C GLU A 558 -51.25 1.74 -2.59
N GLU A 559 -51.31 1.10 -3.76
CA GLU A 559 -52.55 0.63 -4.38
C GLU A 559 -53.29 -0.37 -3.46
N LYS A 560 -52.56 -1.29 -2.84
CA LYS A 560 -53.12 -2.27 -1.89
C LYS A 560 -53.59 -1.61 -0.59
N ILE A 561 -52.87 -0.61 -0.07
CA ILE A 561 -53.31 0.18 1.10
C ILE A 561 -54.61 0.92 0.78
N LYS A 562 -54.67 1.60 -0.37
CA LYS A 562 -55.87 2.34 -0.83
C LYS A 562 -57.07 1.41 -0.98
N SER A 563 -56.89 0.24 -1.60
CA SER A 563 -57.94 -0.77 -1.73
C SER A 563 -58.46 -1.27 -0.37
N LYS A 564 -57.56 -1.58 0.58
CA LYS A 564 -57.94 -2.02 1.92
C LYS A 564 -58.74 -0.94 2.68
N LYS A 565 -58.34 0.33 2.57
CA LYS A 565 -59.06 1.46 3.19
C LYS A 565 -60.46 1.63 2.58
N ALA A 566 -60.59 1.54 1.25
CA ALA A 566 -61.88 1.62 0.57
C ALA A 566 -62.84 0.49 1.00
N LEU A 567 -62.34 -0.76 1.09
CA LEU A 567 -63.14 -1.89 1.57
C LEU A 567 -63.59 -1.72 3.02
N LYS A 568 -62.72 -1.22 3.90
CA LYS A 568 -63.07 -0.96 5.30
C LYS A 568 -64.14 0.13 5.43
N ALA A 569 -64.03 1.20 4.64
CA ALA A 569 -65.04 2.27 4.60
C ALA A 569 -66.41 1.73 4.14
N ALA A 570 -66.44 0.98 3.03
CA ALA A 570 -67.68 0.37 2.53
C ALA A 570 -68.32 -0.61 3.54
N ALA A 571 -67.51 -1.38 4.27
CA ALA A 571 -68.00 -2.29 5.31
C ALA A 571 -68.60 -1.54 6.52
N GLN A 572 -68.07 -0.37 6.86
CA GLN A 572 -68.62 0.47 7.93
C GLN A 572 -69.94 1.11 7.51
N GLU A 573 -70.06 1.56 6.26
CA GLU A 573 -71.30 2.12 5.71
C GLU A 573 -72.41 1.05 5.55
N GLY A 574 -72.05 -0.20 5.23
CA GLY A 574 -73.01 -1.29 5.07
C GLY A 574 -73.47 -1.97 6.37
N GLY A 575 -72.83 -1.71 7.52
CA GLY A 575 -73.21 -2.25 8.82
C GLY A 575 -74.18 -1.38 9.63
N GLU A 576 -74.47 -0.17 9.16
CA GLU A 576 -75.46 0.75 9.73
C GLU A 576 -76.84 0.67 9.03
N GLN A 577 -76.97 -0.18 8.00
CA GLN A 577 -78.23 -0.56 7.37
C GLN A 577 -78.68 -1.94 7.88
#